data_AF-A0A7V9G8P7-F1
#
_entry.id   AF-A0A7V9G8P7-F1
#
_cell.length_a   1.000
_cell.length_b   1.000
_cell.length_c   1.000
_cell.angle_alpha   90.00
_cell.angle_beta   90.00
_cell.angle_gamma   90.00
#
_symmetry.space_group_name_H-M   'P 1'
#
loop_
_entity.id
_entity.type
_entity.pdbx_description
1 polymer ?
#
loop_
_entity_poly.entity_id
_entity_poly.type
_entity_poly.pdbx_seq_one_letter_code
_entity_poly.pdbx_strand_id
1 'polypeptide(L)' 'MTGVSGDDALLEDSLRQLLEAWAATSEGWRDQARSDFADQHLAGIEDRTRLAARSVKEMDVLIAQVMRQCR' A
#
# COMPACT_ATOMS: atom_id res chain seq x y z
N MET A 1 13.14 -10.25 17.31
CA MET A 1 11.71 -10.09 17.00
C MET A 1 11.61 -9.59 15.58
N THR A 2 11.26 -10.48 14.65
CA THR A 2 11.11 -10.22 13.21
C THR A 2 9.64 -9.91 12.87
N GLY A 3 9.02 -8.99 13.61
CA GLY A 3 7.59 -8.75 13.49
C GLY A 3 7.32 -7.31 13.09
N VAL A 4 6.64 -7.12 11.95
CA VAL A 4 5.94 -5.91 11.51
C VAL A 4 6.84 -4.76 11.01
N SER A 5 8.05 -4.60 11.56
CA SER A 5 8.97 -3.54 11.16
C SER A 5 9.40 -3.64 9.68
N GLY A 6 8.81 -2.78 8.84
CA GLY A 6 9.12 -2.67 7.40
C GLY A 6 8.07 -3.27 6.47
N ASP A 7 7.02 -3.90 6.99
CA ASP A 7 5.92 -4.42 6.17
C ASP A 7 5.10 -3.27 5.56
N ASP A 8 5.05 -2.10 6.19
CA ASP A 8 4.43 -0.88 5.66
C ASP A 8 5.19 -0.37 4.43
N ALA A 9 6.52 -0.33 4.50
CA ALA A 9 7.38 0.05 3.39
C ALA A 9 7.24 -0.91 2.20
N LEU A 10 7.10 -2.21 2.45
CA LEU A 10 6.86 -3.20 1.40
C LEU A 10 5.50 -3.00 0.71
N LEU A 11 4.44 -2.70 1.48
CA LEU A 11 3.12 -2.40 0.94
C LEU A 11 3.13 -1.12 0.09
N GLU A 12 3.79 -0.07 0.57
CA GLU A 12 3.93 1.20 -0.16
C GLU A 12 4.73 1.00 -1.46
N ASP A 13 5.82 0.23 -1.41
CA ASP A 13 6.65 -0.05 -2.59
C ASP A 13 5.90 -0.89 -3.62
N SER A 14 5.17 -1.91 -3.18
CA SER A 14 4.36 -2.76 -4.06
C SER A 14 3.24 -1.97 -4.73
N LEU A 15 2.58 -1.08 -3.98
CA LEU A 15 1.57 -0.17 -4.54
C LEU A 15 2.18 0.77 -5.58
N ARG A 16 3.36 1.34 -5.29
CA ARG A 16 4.08 2.20 -6.23
C ARG A 16 4.39 1.46 -7.53
N GLN A 17 4.95 0.25 -7.46
CA GLN A 17 5.25 -0.56 -8.63
C GLN A 17 3.99 -0.88 -9.46
N LEU A 18 2.87 -1.19 -8.79
CA LEU A 18 1.59 -1.43 -9.46
C LEU A 18 1.10 -0.18 -10.22
N LEU A 19 1.14 0.99 -9.58
CA LEU A 19 0.70 2.25 -10.19
C LEU A 19 1.62 2.69 -11.35
N GLU A 20 2.93 2.47 -11.22
CA GLU A 20 3.90 2.69 -12.30
C GLU A 20 3.63 1.76 -13.49
N ALA A 21 3.41 0.46 -13.25
CA ALA A 21 3.06 -0.49 -14.29
C ALA A 21 1.73 -0.12 -14.97
N TRP A 22 0.73 0.32 -14.20
CA TRP A 22 -0.53 0.81 -14.75
C TRP A 22 -0.36 2.08 -15.59
N ALA A 23 0.47 3.02 -15.14
CA ALA A 23 0.75 4.24 -15.89
C ALA A 23 1.43 3.93 -17.23
N ALA A 24 2.35 2.95 -17.27
CA ALA A 24 3.02 2.53 -18.49
C ALA A 24 2.04 1.96 -19.55
N THR A 25 0.91 1.36 -19.14
CA THR A 25 -0.11 0.89 -20.09
C THR A 25 -0.77 2.02 -20.89
N SER A 26 -0.69 3.26 -20.40
CA SER A 26 -1.35 4.42 -21.00
C SER A 26 -0.81 4.79 -22.38
N GLU A 27 0.38 4.33 -22.77
CA GLU A 27 0.91 4.62 -24.12
C GLU A 27 0.15 3.89 -25.23
N GLY A 28 -0.36 2.68 -24.94
CA GLY A 28 -1.07 1.84 -25.91
C GLY A 28 -2.57 1.64 -25.65
N TRP A 29 -3.04 1.92 -24.43
CA TRP A 29 -4.42 1.71 -24.01
C TRP A 29 -4.96 2.99 -23.38
N ARG A 30 -5.95 3.65 -23.99
CA ARG A 30 -6.50 4.95 -23.57
C ARG A 30 -8.02 5.04 -23.69
N ASP A 31 -8.70 3.90 -23.76
CA ASP A 31 -10.15 3.85 -23.96
C ASP A 31 -10.92 3.89 -22.64
N GLN A 32 -12.25 3.84 -22.76
CA GLN A 32 -13.15 3.78 -21.61
C GLN A 32 -12.92 2.54 -20.75
N ALA A 33 -12.59 1.39 -21.35
CA ALA A 33 -12.34 0.16 -20.61
C ALA A 33 -11.14 0.29 -19.67
N ARG A 34 -10.13 1.07 -20.06
CA ARG A 34 -9.01 1.43 -19.18
C ARG A 34 -9.48 2.24 -17.98
N SER A 35 -10.30 3.27 -18.21
CA SER A 35 -10.85 4.10 -17.12
C SER A 35 -11.67 3.24 -16.17
N ASP A 36 -12.57 2.42 -16.72
CA ASP A 36 -13.45 1.54 -15.96
C ASP A 36 -12.64 0.55 -15.11
N PHE A 37 -11.54 0.00 -15.64
CA PHE A 37 -10.66 -0.87 -14.88
C PHE A 37 -9.99 -0.13 -13.72
N ALA A 38 -9.51 1.10 -13.95
CA ALA A 38 -8.92 1.91 -12.88
C ALA A 38 -9.92 2.16 -11.75
N ASP A 39 -11.14 2.55 -12.11
CA ASP A 39 -12.19 2.89 -11.16
C ASP A 39 -12.70 1.65 -10.40
N GLN A 40 -12.89 0.53 -11.09
CA GLN A 40 -13.44 -0.70 -10.49
C GLN A 40 -12.43 -1.48 -9.64
N HIS A 41 -11.13 -1.39 -9.96
CA HIS A 41 -10.12 -2.24 -9.35
C HIS A 41 -8.97 -1.48 -8.69
N LEU A 42 -8.37 -0.52 -9.38
CA LEU A 42 -7.17 0.16 -8.86
C LEU A 42 -7.48 1.11 -7.71
N ALA A 43 -8.54 1.91 -7.80
CA ALA A 43 -8.92 2.85 -6.74
C ALA A 43 -9.10 2.13 -5.38
N GLY A 44 -9.84 1.01 -5.39
CA GLY A 44 -10.05 0.22 -4.18
C GLY A 44 -8.79 -0.46 -3.65
N ILE A 45 -7.88 -0.90 -4.52
CA ILE A 45 -6.60 -1.48 -4.11
C ILE A 45 -5.70 -0.42 -3.48
N GLU A 46 -5.63 0.77 -4.09
CA GLU A 46 -4.84 1.90 -3.58
C GLU A 46 -5.28 2.29 -2.16
N ASP A 47 -6.58 2.55 -1.97
CA ASP A 47 -7.12 2.96 -0.68
C ASP A 47 -6.86 1.91 0.41
N ARG A 48 -7.12 0.63 0.11
CA ARG A 48 -6.94 -0.46 1.07
C ARG A 48 -5.47 -0.68 1.42
N THR A 49 -4.58 -0.54 0.45
CA THR A 49 -3.14 -0.74 0.67
C THR A 49 -2.57 0.38 1.54
N ARG A 50 -2.95 1.64 1.27
CA ARG A 50 -2.57 2.79 2.11
C ARG A 50 -3.10 2.65 3.54
N LEU A 51 -4.35 2.20 3.70
CA LEU A 51 -4.93 1.93 5.01
C LEU A 51 -4.17 0.82 5.76
N ALA A 52 -3.81 -0.26 5.06
CA ALA A 52 -3.04 -1.36 5.63
C ALA A 52 -1.65 -0.90 6.08
N ALA A 53 -0.90 -0.18 5.23
CA ALA A 53 0.42 0.36 5.56
C ALA A 53 0.37 1.27 6.80
N ARG A 54 -0.63 2.15 6.88
CA ARG A 54 -0.85 2.98 8.07
C ARG A 54 -1.13 2.16 9.32
N SER A 55 -1.98 1.15 9.22
CA SER A 55 -2.33 0.28 10.36
C SER A 55 -1.12 -0.48 10.90
N VAL A 56 -0.29 -1.01 9.98
CA VAL A 56 0.99 -1.68 10.31
C VAL A 56 1.92 -0.73 11.07
N LYS A 57 2.07 0.50 10.57
CA LYS A 57 2.89 1.54 11.23
C LYS A 57 2.37 1.92 12.62
N GLU A 58 1.05 2.02 12.79
CA GLU A 58 0.44 2.28 14.10
C GLU A 58 0.69 1.12 15.08
N MET A 59 0.63 -0.13 14.62
CA MET A 59 0.97 -1.30 15.43
C MET A 59 2.44 -1.28 15.88
N ASP A 60 3.37 -0.93 15.00
CA ASP A 60 4.80 -0.80 15.35
C ASP A 60 5.05 0.23 16.45
N VAL A 61 4.37 1.38 16.37
CA VAL A 61 4.45 2.42 17.39
C VAL A 61 3.93 1.91 18.74
N LEU A 62 2.80 1.22 18.76
CA LEU A 62 2.22 0.65 19.97
C LEU A 62 3.13 -0.42 20.60
N ILE A 63 3.68 -1.32 19.78
CA ILE A 63 4.64 -2.34 20.25
C ILE A 63 5.87 -1.67 20.85
N ALA A 64 6.42 -0.65 20.20
CA ALA A 64 7.58 0.09 20.71
C ALA A 64 7.27 0.86 22.01
N GLN A 65 6.03 1.32 22.22
CA GLN A 65 5.61 1.91 23.49
C GLN A 65 5.53 0.87 24.60
N VAL A 66 4.88 -0.28 24.35
CA VAL A 66 4.79 -1.38 25.33
C VAL A 66 6.18 -1.88 25.73
N MET A 67 7.08 -2.07 24.76
CA MET A 67 8.46 -2.51 25.04
C MET A 67 9.26 -1.50 25.89
N ARG A 68 8.94 -0.21 25.82
CA ARG A 68 9.57 0.82 26.67
C ARG A 68 8.98 0.83 28.09
N GLN A 69 7.71 0.50 28.26
CA GLN A 69 7.06 0.46 29.57
C GLN A 69 7.41 -0.79 30.37
N CYS A 70 7.72 -1.90 29.69
CA CYS A 70 8.13 -3.16 30.32
C CYS A 70 9.64 -3.24 30.65
N ARG A 71 10.42 -2.20 30.34
CA ARG A 71 11.84 -2.07 30.70
C ARG A 71 12.01 -1.17 31.91
#